data_AF-A0A351SM72-F1
#
_entry.id   AF-A0A351SM72-F1
#
_cell.length_a   1.000
_cell.length_b   1.000
_cell.length_c   1.000
_cell.angle_alpha   90.00
_cell.angle_beta   90.00
_cell.angle_gamma   90.00
#
_symmetry.space_group_name_H-M   'P 1'
#
loop_
_entity.id
_entity.type
_entity.pdbx_description
1 polymer ?
#
loop_
_entity_poly.entity_id
_entity_poly.type
_entity_poly.pdbx_seq_one_letter_code
_entity_poly.pdbx_strand_id
1 'polypeptide(L)'
;MADDHQKKNLLMWVVVIGLTVLILAVWFFNLKNIWRANTGAIVDVDDSEWQKFKMEWRQATEGIGENLETFQPESTSTPLEMEREEAIPISESPADTIILEPSKPAPTNCPEYINCMPTVGTEPRPCNIPPGCEDITVIAY
;
A
#
# COMPACT_ATOMS: atom_id res chain seq x y z
N MET A 1 -18.31 13.07 -45.10
CA MET A 1 -19.27 12.52 -44.12
C MET A 1 -18.61 11.75 -42.98
N ALA A 2 -17.31 11.41 -43.02
CA ALA A 2 -16.61 10.78 -41.90
C ALA A 2 -16.21 11.77 -40.78
N ASP A 3 -16.19 13.07 -41.06
CA ASP A 3 -15.66 14.09 -40.15
C ASP A 3 -16.59 14.44 -38.97
N ASP A 4 -17.87 14.09 -39.06
CA ASP A 4 -18.85 14.45 -38.02
C ASP A 4 -18.80 13.49 -36.82
N HIS A 5 -18.34 12.25 -37.00
CA HIS A 5 -18.21 11.30 -35.90
C HIS A 5 -17.01 11.62 -34.99
N GLN A 6 -15.87 12.02 -35.56
CA GLN A 6 -14.69 12.35 -34.75
C GLN A 6 -14.87 13.61 -33.90
N LYS A 7 -15.56 14.62 -34.43
CA LYS A 7 -15.85 15.87 -33.69
C LYS A 7 -16.73 15.62 -32.46
N LYS A 8 -17.71 14.72 -32.58
CA LYS A 8 -18.61 14.38 -31.46
C LYS A 8 -17.87 13.67 -30.32
N ASN A 9 -16.97 12.75 -30.65
CA ASN A 9 -16.17 12.06 -29.65
C ASN A 9 -15.22 13.02 -28.92
N LEU A 10 -14.61 13.97 -29.63
CA LEU A 10 -13.75 14.98 -29.03
C LEU A 10 -14.53 15.90 -28.09
N LEU A 11 -15.71 16.36 -28.52
CA LEU A 11 -16.54 17.24 -27.71
C LEU A 11 -17.05 16.55 -26.43
N MET A 12 -17.43 15.27 -26.52
CA MET A 12 -17.81 14.46 -25.36
C MET A 12 -16.66 14.37 -24.35
N TRP A 13 -15.45 14.08 -24.81
CA TRP A 13 -14.26 14.00 -23.94
C TRP A 13 -13.95 15.32 -23.23
N VAL A 14 -14.01 16.45 -23.94
CA VAL A 14 -13.75 17.77 -23.35
C VAL A 14 -14.76 18.09 -22.24
N VAL A 15 -16.04 17.76 -22.44
CA VAL A 15 -17.09 17.98 -21.44
C VAL A 15 -16.85 17.10 -20.21
N VAL A 16 -16.52 15.82 -20.41
CA VAL A 16 -16.24 14.89 -19.30
C VAL A 16 -15.03 15.35 -18.49
N ILE A 17 -13.93 15.72 -19.15
CA ILE A 17 -12.73 16.22 -18.48
C ILE A 17 -13.05 17.51 -17.71
N GLY A 18 -13.78 18.45 -18.33
CA GLY A 18 -14.17 19.70 -17.69
C GLY A 18 -15.00 19.48 -16.42
N LEU A 19 -15.94 18.54 -16.47
CA LEU A 19 -16.79 18.21 -15.32
C LEU A 19 -15.99 17.53 -14.21
N THR A 20 -15.08 16.62 -14.54
CA THR A 20 -14.17 15.98 -13.57
C THR A 20 -13.27 17.01 -12.87
N VAL A 21 -12.68 17.95 -13.63
CA VAL A 21 -11.84 19.02 -13.05
C VAL A 21 -12.66 19.91 -12.12
N LEU A 22 -13.91 20.22 -12.47
CA LEU A 22 -14.80 21.03 -11.64
C LEU A 22 -15.14 20.32 -10.32
N ILE A 23 -15.49 19.04 -10.36
CA ILE A 23 -15.72 18.23 -9.16
C ILE A 23 -14.48 18.20 -8.28
N LEU A 24 -13.30 17.94 -8.85
CA LEU A 24 -12.04 17.93 -8.11
C LEU A 24 -11.74 19.28 -7.48
N ALA A 25 -11.95 20.39 -8.19
CA ALA A 25 -11.75 21.72 -7.64
C ALA A 25 -12.68 21.96 -6.43
N VAL A 26 -13.97 21.68 -6.56
CA VAL A 26 -14.94 21.79 -5.45
C VAL A 26 -14.52 20.91 -4.27
N TRP A 27 -14.06 19.68 -4.53
CA TRP A 27 -13.56 18.78 -3.49
C TRP A 27 -12.32 19.35 -2.78
N PHE A 28 -11.34 19.87 -3.52
CA PHE A 28 -10.18 20.57 -2.95
C PHE A 28 -10.57 21.79 -2.13
N PHE A 29 -11.55 22.58 -2.57
CA PHE A 29 -12.04 23.72 -1.80
C PHE A 29 -12.74 23.28 -0.51
N ASN A 30 -13.51 22.19 -0.54
CA ASN A 30 -14.14 21.63 0.65
C ASN A 30 -13.09 21.10 1.66
N LEU A 31 -12.06 20.39 1.19
CA LEU A 31 -10.94 19.96 2.04
C LEU A 31 -10.17 21.14 2.63
N LYS A 32 -9.92 22.18 1.83
CA LYS A 32 -9.24 23.38 2.30
C LYS A 32 -10.04 24.11 3.37
N ASN A 33 -11.37 23.99 3.36
CA ASN A 33 -12.23 24.56 4.39
C ASN A 33 -12.17 23.76 5.70
N ILE A 34 -12.07 22.42 5.62
CA ILE A 34 -11.80 21.54 6.78
C ILE A 34 -10.45 21.90 7.42
N TRP A 35 -9.43 22.17 6.59
CA TRP A 35 -8.10 22.51 7.08
C TRP A 35 -8.04 23.87 7.79
N ARG A 36 -8.88 24.84 7.36
CA ARG A 36 -8.99 26.15 8.01
C ARG A 36 -9.77 26.13 9.33
N ALA A 37 -10.69 25.18 9.53
CA ALA A 37 -11.43 25.08 10.79
C ALA A 37 -10.52 24.75 11.99
N ASN A 38 -9.38 24.09 11.76
CA ASN A 38 -8.40 23.78 12.81
C ASN A 38 -7.25 24.78 12.95
N THR A 39 -7.13 25.78 12.07
CA THR A 39 -6.04 26.79 12.17
C THR A 39 -6.40 28.00 13.04
N GLY A 40 -7.65 28.11 13.51
CA GLY A 40 -8.09 29.14 14.46
C GLY A 40 -7.76 28.79 15.92
N ALA A 41 -7.57 27.51 16.22
CA ALA A 41 -6.81 27.09 17.37
C ALA A 41 -5.35 27.04 16.91
N ILE A 42 -4.59 28.10 17.18
CA ILE A 42 -3.15 27.96 17.33
C ILE A 42 -3.02 26.91 18.44
N VAL A 43 -2.87 25.65 18.06
CA VAL A 43 -2.23 24.67 18.93
C VAL A 43 -0.86 25.29 19.09
N ASP A 44 -0.65 25.95 20.23
CA ASP A 44 0.66 26.10 20.84
C ASP A 44 1.16 24.66 20.97
N VAL A 45 1.68 24.12 19.86
CA VAL A 45 2.47 22.91 19.86
C VAL A 45 3.64 23.36 20.67
N ASP A 46 3.57 23.08 21.97
CA ASP A 46 4.51 23.52 22.96
C ASP A 46 5.90 23.26 22.39
N ASP A 47 6.56 24.34 21.97
CA ASP A 47 7.86 24.27 21.30
C ASP A 47 8.83 23.47 22.17
N SER A 48 8.59 23.39 23.49
CA SER A 48 9.32 22.56 24.44
C SER A 48 9.34 21.06 24.09
N GLU A 49 8.23 20.47 23.66
CA GLU A 49 8.17 19.03 23.31
C GLU A 49 8.89 18.76 21.99
N TRP A 50 8.72 19.66 21.01
CA TRP A 50 9.41 19.53 19.73
C TRP A 50 10.91 19.72 19.85
N GLN A 51 11.37 20.68 20.68
CA GLN A 51 12.79 20.83 20.97
C GLN A 51 13.35 19.61 21.71
N LYS A 52 12.58 19.02 22.65
CA LYS A 52 12.99 17.81 23.35
C LYS A 52 13.15 16.63 22.38
N PHE A 53 12.16 16.38 21.54
CA PHE A 53 12.24 15.36 20.49
C PHE A 53 13.44 15.59 19.57
N LYS A 54 13.68 16.84 19.15
CA LYS A 54 14.80 17.19 18.28
C LYS A 54 16.17 16.91 18.92
N MET A 55 16.30 17.12 20.23
CA MET A 55 17.51 16.78 20.98
C MET A 55 17.69 15.26 21.12
N GLU A 56 16.63 14.53 21.46
CA GLU A 56 16.65 13.05 21.55
C GLU A 56 17.01 12.40 20.21
N TRP A 57 16.45 12.90 19.11
CA TRP A 57 16.74 12.40 17.77
C TRP A 57 18.20 12.61 17.39
N ARG A 58 18.76 13.80 17.65
CA ARG A 58 20.16 14.09 17.33
C ARG A 58 21.10 13.14 18.09
N GLN A 59 20.84 12.92 19.38
CA GLN A 59 21.61 11.99 20.20
C GLN A 59 21.51 10.54 19.70
N ALA A 60 20.32 10.10 19.29
CA ALA A 60 20.11 8.77 18.73
C ALA A 60 20.88 8.58 17.41
N THR A 61 20.93 9.60 16.55
CA THR A 61 21.63 9.52 15.26
C THR A 61 23.15 9.55 15.37
N GLU A 62 23.70 10.28 16.34
CA GLU A 62 25.15 10.31 16.56
C GLU A 62 25.70 8.95 17.04
N GLY A 63 24.94 8.22 17.87
CA GLY A 63 25.32 6.86 18.31
C GLY A 63 25.24 5.77 17.23
N ILE A 64 24.52 6.01 16.14
CA ILE A 64 24.44 5.09 14.99
C ILE A 64 25.71 5.20 14.12
N GLY A 65 26.29 6.40 14.01
CA GLY A 65 27.50 6.63 13.22
C GLY A 65 28.72 5.87 13.75
N GLU A 66 28.91 5.84 15.07
CA GLU A 66 30.06 5.19 15.70
C GLU A 66 29.99 3.65 15.66
N ASN A 67 28.78 3.07 15.61
CA ASN A 67 28.61 1.62 15.48
C ASN A 67 28.68 1.13 14.03
N LEU A 68 28.53 2.01 13.04
CA LEU A 68 28.56 1.63 11.63
C LEU A 68 29.98 1.47 11.07
N GLU A 69 31.01 2.09 11.69
CA GLU A 69 32.41 1.85 11.32
C GLU A 69 32.96 0.49 11.80
N THR A 70 32.26 -0.20 12.71
CA THR A 70 32.66 -1.55 13.18
C THR A 70 32.02 -2.68 12.36
N PHE A 71 30.98 -2.39 11.57
CA PHE A 71 30.49 -3.32 10.55
C PHE A 71 31.30 -3.16 9.26
N GLN A 72 32.60 -3.44 9.34
CA GLN A 72 33.33 -3.85 8.16
C GLN A 72 32.75 -5.22 7.77
N PRO A 73 32.03 -5.37 6.64
CA PRO A 73 31.55 -6.68 6.24
C PRO A 73 32.81 -7.52 6.00
N GLU A 74 33.07 -8.47 6.90
CA GLU A 74 34.01 -9.54 6.66
C GLU A 74 33.43 -10.31 5.47
N SER A 75 33.85 -9.91 4.28
CA SER A 75 33.64 -10.63 3.04
C SER A 75 34.38 -11.95 3.16
N THR A 76 33.79 -12.87 3.90
CA THR A 76 34.08 -14.30 3.80
C THR A 76 33.62 -14.68 2.40
N SER A 77 34.60 -14.66 1.50
CA SER A 77 34.54 -15.27 0.19
C SER A 77 34.28 -16.77 0.37
N THR A 78 33.02 -17.15 0.56
CA THR A 78 32.58 -18.50 0.20
C THR A 78 32.64 -18.57 -1.31
N PRO A 79 33.46 -19.44 -1.91
CA PRO A 79 33.43 -19.68 -3.34
C PRO A 79 32.04 -20.22 -3.67
N LEU A 80 31.20 -19.39 -4.30
CA LEU A 80 29.99 -19.86 -4.94
C LEU A 80 30.45 -20.72 -6.11
N GLU A 81 30.43 -22.03 -5.87
CA GLU A 81 30.40 -23.07 -6.87
C GLU A 81 29.30 -22.69 -7.87
N MET A 82 29.74 -22.39 -9.09
CA MET A 82 28.90 -22.09 -10.24
C MET A 82 28.15 -23.37 -10.61
N GLU A 83 27.07 -23.65 -9.88
CA GLU A 83 26.10 -24.67 -10.28
C GLU A 83 25.35 -24.11 -11.48
N ARG A 84 25.74 -24.66 -12.63
CA ARG A 84 25.14 -24.47 -13.94
C ARG A 84 23.71 -25.01 -13.88
N GLU A 85 22.77 -24.15 -13.49
CA GLU A 85 21.35 -24.41 -13.68
C GLU A 85 21.07 -24.43 -15.20
N GLU A 86 20.75 -25.62 -15.70
CA GLU A 86 20.22 -25.81 -17.04
C GLU A 86 18.93 -24.99 -17.19
N ALA A 87 18.88 -24.19 -18.25
CA ALA A 87 17.68 -23.49 -18.66
C ALA A 87 16.56 -24.51 -18.94
N ILE A 88 15.62 -24.62 -18.00
CA ILE A 88 14.38 -25.34 -18.20
C ILE A 88 13.59 -24.56 -19.27
N PRO A 89 13.14 -25.20 -20.36
CA PRO A 89 12.32 -24.54 -21.35
C PRO A 89 11.00 -24.08 -20.71
N ILE A 90 10.73 -22.78 -20.83
CA ILE A 90 9.46 -22.15 -20.50
C ILE A 90 8.41 -22.78 -21.43
N SER A 91 7.74 -23.82 -20.93
CA SER A 91 6.53 -24.35 -21.53
C SER A 91 5.41 -23.36 -21.22
N GLU A 92 4.95 -22.65 -22.25
CA GLU A 92 3.74 -21.83 -22.21
C GLU A 92 2.56 -22.74 -21.84
N SER A 93 2.27 -22.83 -20.54
CA SER A 93 1.06 -23.46 -20.04
C SER A 93 -0.12 -22.59 -20.47
N PRO A 94 -1.13 -23.15 -21.15
CA PRO A 94 -2.29 -22.41 -21.58
C PRO A 94 -2.97 -21.79 -20.37
N ALA A 95 -3.44 -20.56 -20.54
CA ALA A 95 -4.20 -19.81 -19.57
C ALA A 95 -5.26 -20.70 -18.90
N ASP A 96 -4.99 -21.10 -17.65
CA ASP A 96 -6.01 -21.59 -16.75
C ASP A 96 -6.96 -20.41 -16.55
N THR A 97 -8.03 -20.47 -17.33
CA THR A 97 -9.23 -19.69 -17.13
C THR A 97 -9.69 -20.05 -15.73
N ILE A 98 -9.42 -19.18 -14.75
CA ILE A 98 -10.06 -19.25 -13.44
C ILE A 98 -11.55 -19.05 -13.73
N ILE A 99 -12.25 -20.16 -13.95
CA ILE A 99 -13.69 -20.21 -13.91
C ILE A 99 -14.01 -19.89 -12.45
N LEU A 100 -14.38 -18.64 -12.17
CA LEU A 100 -15.05 -18.30 -10.93
C LEU A 100 -16.32 -19.15 -10.89
N GLU A 101 -16.26 -20.27 -10.18
CA GLU A 101 -17.46 -20.98 -9.79
C GLU A 101 -18.37 -19.99 -9.05
N PRO A 102 -19.68 -19.98 -9.36
CA PRO A 102 -20.61 -19.09 -8.71
C PRO A 102 -20.62 -19.37 -7.21
N SER A 103 -20.12 -18.37 -6.48
CA SER A 103 -20.15 -18.22 -5.02
C SER A 103 -21.36 -18.92 -4.42
N LYS A 104 -21.08 -20.02 -3.70
CA LYS A 104 -22.01 -20.65 -2.77
C LYS A 104 -22.49 -19.54 -1.82
N PRO A 105 -23.81 -19.41 -1.56
CA PRO A 105 -24.34 -18.31 -0.75
C PRO A 105 -23.61 -18.27 0.58
N ALA A 106 -22.87 -17.19 0.80
CA ALA A 106 -22.06 -17.02 2.00
C ALA A 106 -22.96 -17.13 3.23
N PRO A 107 -22.60 -17.94 4.24
CA PRO A 107 -23.25 -17.89 5.54
C PRO A 107 -23.10 -16.46 6.07
N THR A 108 -24.19 -15.91 6.60
CA THR A 108 -24.36 -14.49 7.00
C THR A 108 -23.36 -13.96 8.04
N ASN A 109 -22.42 -14.78 8.51
CA ASN A 109 -21.53 -14.47 9.62
C ASN A 109 -20.03 -14.51 9.26
N CYS A 110 -19.63 -14.80 8.01
CA CYS A 110 -18.21 -14.73 7.62
C CYS A 110 -17.86 -13.32 7.10
N PRO A 111 -16.79 -12.68 7.60
CA PRO A 111 -16.31 -11.41 7.06
C PRO A 111 -15.72 -11.61 5.66
N GLU A 112 -15.80 -10.61 4.79
CA GLU A 112 -15.26 -10.71 3.41
C GLU A 112 -13.75 -10.98 3.37
N TYR A 113 -13.01 -10.44 4.36
CA TYR A 113 -11.58 -10.65 4.51
C TYR A 113 -11.17 -10.80 5.98
N ILE A 114 -10.08 -11.54 6.22
CA ILE A 114 -9.43 -11.66 7.53
C ILE A 114 -7.97 -11.22 7.36
N ASN A 115 -7.55 -10.23 8.15
CA ASN A 115 -6.17 -9.75 8.15
C ASN A 115 -5.34 -10.58 9.16
N CYS A 116 -4.44 -11.41 8.64
CA CYS A 116 -3.52 -12.22 9.44
C CYS A 116 -2.11 -11.60 9.50
N MET A 117 -1.91 -10.39 8.97
CA MET A 117 -0.60 -9.72 8.94
C MET A 117 -0.17 -9.32 10.36
N PRO A 118 1.03 -9.72 10.82
CA PRO A 118 1.54 -9.28 12.11
C PRO A 118 1.77 -7.77 12.08
N THR A 119 1.44 -7.08 13.17
CA THR A 119 1.85 -5.69 13.34
C THR A 119 3.37 -5.65 13.50
N VAL A 120 4.05 -4.75 12.79
CA VAL A 120 5.51 -4.62 12.81
C VAL A 120 6.00 -4.53 14.27
N GLY A 121 6.89 -5.46 14.66
CA GLY A 121 7.45 -5.53 16.02
C GLY A 121 6.68 -6.40 17.02
N THR A 122 5.66 -7.15 16.59
CA THR A 122 4.97 -8.13 17.44
C THR A 122 5.26 -9.57 17.00
N GLU A 123 5.22 -10.49 17.96
CA GLU A 123 5.33 -11.93 17.67
C GLU A 123 4.19 -12.39 16.75
N PRO A 124 4.45 -13.30 15.80
CA PRO A 124 3.44 -13.80 14.88
C PRO A 124 2.31 -14.48 15.66
N ARG A 125 1.10 -13.93 15.56
CA ARG A 125 -0.08 -14.50 16.18
C ARG A 125 -0.72 -15.53 15.25
N PRO A 126 -1.17 -16.70 15.76
CA PRO A 126 -1.92 -17.64 14.95
C PRO A 126 -3.23 -17.00 14.50
N CYS A 127 -3.55 -17.11 13.21
CA CYS A 127 -4.77 -16.55 12.66
C CYS A 127 -5.97 -17.45 13.03
N ASN A 128 -6.91 -16.92 13.80
CA ASN A 128 -8.12 -17.66 14.20
C ASN A 128 -9.22 -17.44 13.16
N ILE A 129 -9.31 -18.38 12.21
CA ILE A 129 -10.42 -18.42 11.24
C ILE A 129 -11.63 -19.07 11.94
N PRO A 130 -12.83 -18.43 11.93
CA PRO A 130 -14.03 -19.05 12.46
C PRO A 130 -14.37 -20.34 11.71
N PRO A 131 -14.86 -21.39 12.39
CA PRO A 131 -15.20 -22.65 11.73
C PRO A 131 -16.30 -22.44 10.68
N GLY A 132 -16.04 -22.89 9.45
CA GLY A 132 -16.96 -22.75 8.30
C GLY A 132 -16.68 -21.55 7.39
N CYS A 133 -15.61 -20.80 7.62
CA CYS A 133 -15.19 -19.66 6.79
C CYS A 133 -13.92 -19.95 5.95
N GLU A 134 -13.36 -21.17 6.03
CA GLU A 134 -12.02 -21.51 5.51
C GLU A 134 -11.87 -21.32 4.00
N ASP A 135 -12.93 -21.55 3.22
CA ASP A 135 -12.93 -21.44 1.75
C ASP A 135 -13.71 -20.23 1.22
N ILE A 136 -14.20 -19.36 2.11
CA ILE A 136 -15.09 -18.24 1.77
C ILE A 136 -14.37 -16.91 1.91
N THR A 137 -13.56 -16.77 2.96
CA THR A 137 -12.94 -15.49 3.33
C THR A 137 -11.55 -15.35 2.74
N VAL A 138 -11.26 -14.21 2.13
CA VAL A 138 -9.92 -13.95 1.58
C VAL A 138 -8.97 -13.63 2.73
N ILE A 139 -7.88 -14.39 2.82
CA ILE A 139 -6.83 -14.17 3.82
C ILE A 139 -5.85 -13.13 3.25
N ALA A 140 -5.78 -11.97 3.91
CA ALA A 140 -4.77 -10.96 3.63
C ALA A 140 -3.57 -11.18 4.55
N TYR A 141 -2.39 -11.34 3.96
CA TYR A 141 -1.11 -11.48 4.64
C TYR A 141 -0.30 -10.19 4.59
#